data_AF-A0A606ULL5-F1
#
_entry.id   AF-A0A606ULL5-F1
#
_cell.length_a   1.000
_cell.length_b   1.000
_cell.length_c   1.000
_cell.angle_alpha   90.00
_cell.angle_beta   90.00
_cell.angle_gamma   90.00
#
_symmetry.space_group_name_H-M   'P 1'
#
loop_
_entity.id
_entity.type
_entity.pdbx_description
1 polymer ?
#
loop_
_entity_poly.entity_id
_entity_poly.type
_entity_poly.pdbx_seq_one_letter_code
_entity_poly.pdbx_strand_id
1 'polypeptide(L)' 'LSSVAWASDADYDVRLVQDCCYDPDRDAHEALLRSGFGGRVQVV' A
#
# COMPACT_ATOMS: atom_id res chain seq x y z
N LEU A 1 -3.06 4.90 3.21
CA LEU A 1 -2.77 4.08 4.42
C LEU A 1 -4.04 3.61 5.13
N SER A 2 -4.96 4.50 5.55
CA SER A 2 -6.18 4.10 6.28
C SER A 2 -7.08 3.11 5.53
N SER A 3 -7.33 3.32 4.23
CA SER A 3 -8.18 2.43 3.43
C SER A 3 -7.58 1.03 3.25
N VAL A 4 -6.26 0.94 3.07
CA VAL A 4 -5.53 -0.33 2.93
C VAL A 4 -5.63 -1.16 4.22
N ALA A 5 -5.44 -0.52 5.38
CA ALA A 5 -5.54 -1.19 6.67
C ALA A 5 -6.96 -1.73 6.89
N TRP A 6 -7.99 -0.88 6.70
CA TRP A 6 -9.37 -1.31 6.86
C TRP A 6 -9.77 -2.44 5.91
N ALA A 7 -9.39 -2.36 4.64
CA ALA A 7 -9.71 -3.41 3.66
C ALA A 7 -8.99 -4.72 3.96
N SER A 8 -7.73 -4.66 4.41
CA SER A 8 -6.97 -5.83 4.84
C SER A 8 -7.57 -6.46 6.10
N ASP A 9 -8.00 -5.67 7.08
CA ASP A 9 -8.63 -6.15 8.32
C ASP A 9 -10.02 -6.76 8.05
N ALA A 10 -10.63 -6.45 6.89
CA ALA A 10 -11.89 -7.01 6.41
C ALA A 10 -11.71 -8.15 5.38
N ASP A 11 -10.50 -8.72 5.27
CA ASP A 11 -10.16 -9.88 4.42
C ASP A 11 -10.35 -9.68 2.90
N TYR A 12 -10.29 -8.44 2.40
CA TYR A 12 -10.26 -8.19 0.95
C TYR A 12 -8.89 -8.53 0.34
N ASP A 13 -8.88 -9.02 -0.91
CA ASP A 13 -7.66 -9.08 -1.74
C ASP A 13 -7.31 -7.67 -2.24
N VAL A 14 -6.36 -7.01 -1.58
CA VAL A 14 -5.99 -5.62 -1.88
C VAL A 14 -4.82 -5.56 -2.86
N ARG A 15 -5.05 -4.94 -4.02
CA ARG A 15 -4.04 -4.68 -5.04
C ARG A 15 -3.76 -3.19 -5.15
N LEU A 16 -2.48 -2.83 -5.15
CA LEU A 16 -2.03 -1.45 -5.23
C LEU A 16 -1.26 -1.22 -6.54
N VAL A 17 -1.75 -0.29 -7.34
CA VAL A 17 -1.08 0.14 -8.57
C VAL A 17 -0.03 1.20 -8.21
N GLN A 18 1.24 0.91 -8.47
CA GLN A 18 2.36 1.72 -8.00
C GLN A 18 2.38 3.14 -8.59
N ASP A 19 2.12 3.27 -9.89
CA ASP A 19 2.22 4.55 -10.63
C ASP A 19 1.01 5.49 -10.42
N CYS A 20 0.03 5.06 -9.62
CA CYS A 20 -1.19 5.80 -9.32
C CYS A 20 -1.23 6.38 -7.90
N CYS A 21 -0.14 6.27 -7.14
CA CYS A 21 -0.06 6.75 -5.75
C CYS A 21 0.99 7.85 -5.62
N TYR A 22 0.74 8.84 -4.76
CA TYR A 22 1.69 9.92 -4.46
C TYR A 22 1.78 10.14 -2.95
N ASP A 23 3.00 10.35 -2.47
CA ASP A 23 3.31 10.88 -1.15
C ASP A 23 4.36 12.00 -1.32
N PRO A 24 4.22 13.15 -0.65
CA PRO A 24 5.23 14.21 -0.70
C PRO A 24 6.59 13.79 -0.14
N ASP A 25 6.63 12.81 0.77
CA ASP A 25 7.87 12.18 1.23
C ASP A 25 8.20 10.96 0.36
N ARG A 26 9.18 11.13 -0.53
CA ARG A 26 9.56 10.08 -1.48
C ARG A 26 10.16 8.86 -0.78
N ASP A 27 10.90 9.05 0.31
CA ASP A 27 11.55 7.94 1.01
C ASP A 27 10.49 7.10 1.74
N ALA A 28 9.49 7.75 2.33
CA ALA A 28 8.33 7.09 2.91
C ALA A 28 7.51 6.34 1.84
N HIS A 29 7.27 6.97 0.68
CA HIS A 29 6.56 6.36 -0.44
C HIS A 29 7.22 5.04 -0.87
N GLU A 30 8.52 5.07 -1.14
CA GLU A 30 9.28 3.91 -1.57
C GLU A 30 9.34 2.82 -0.50
N ALA A 31 9.47 3.19 0.78
CA ALA A 31 9.48 2.24 1.88
C ALA A 31 8.14 1.50 2.03
N LEU A 32 7.01 2.21 1.88
CA LEU A 32 5.67 1.61 1.95
C LEU A 32 5.40 0.66 0.78
N LEU A 33 5.77 1.06 -0.43
CA LEU A 33 5.63 0.20 -1.62
C LEU A 33 6.49 -1.06 -1.51
N ARG A 34 7.77 -0.90 -1.15
CA ARG A 34 8.70 -2.03 -1.02
C ARG A 34 8.27 -3.03 0.05
N SER A 35 7.66 -2.55 1.12
CA SER A 35 7.16 -3.42 2.20
C SER A 35 5.79 -4.04 1.91
N GLY A 36 5.12 -3.67 0.81
CA GLY A 36 3.74 -4.09 0.54
C GLY A 36 2.81 -3.71 1.69
N PHE A 37 3.04 -2.55 2.32
CA PHE A 37 2.31 -2.10 3.51
C PHE A 37 2.33 -3.13 4.66
N GLY A 38 3.50 -3.76 4.87
CA GLY A 38 3.66 -4.84 5.85
C GLY A 38 3.09 -6.18 5.37
N GLY A 39 3.14 -6.45 4.07
CA GLY A 39 2.59 -7.66 3.44
C GLY A 39 1.06 -7.67 3.31
N ARG A 40 0.39 -6.54 3.56
CA ARG A 40 -1.07 -6.41 3.52
C ARG A 40 -1.62 -6.21 2.11
N VAL A 41 -0.78 -5.83 1.15
CA VAL A 41 -1.19 -5.60 -0.24
C VAL A 41 -0.25 -6.27 -1.21
N GLN A 42 -0.80 -6.67 -2.36
CA GLN A 42 -0.02 -7.01 -3.54
C GLN A 42 0.18 -5.75 -4.38
N VAL A 43 1.44 -5.36 -4.60
CA VAL A 43 1.77 -4.29 -5.54
C VAL A 43 1.76 -4.88 -6.96
N VAL A 44 1.05 -4.22 -7.88
CA VAL A 44 0.86 -4.63 -9.28
C VAL A 44 1.21 -3.52 -10.26
#